data_AF-A0A7J4R2A1-F1
#
_entry.id   AF-A0A7J4R2A1-F1
#
_cell.length_a   1.000
_cell.length_b   1.000
_cell.length_c   1.000
_cell.angle_alpha   90.00
_cell.angle_beta   90.00
_cell.angle_gamma   90.00
#
_symmetry.space_group_name_H-M   'P 1'
#
loop_
_entity.id
_entity.type
_entity.pdbx_description
1 polymer ?
#
loop_
_entity_poly.entity_id
_entity_poly.type
_entity_poly.pdbx_seq_one_letter_code
_entity_poly.pdbx_strand_id
1 'polypeptide(L)'
;MRDDNTSRDMVLLPDYPTRVVNEHRIRVEKIALLGLLSIIIGGAWWLWPAVNGEVDLLSRSSHVFLLFGSAILLSDLIDFGPVEKSRIGSISNIVWPSLIAVAGSEYSTVDEKIASVLMLSVALYLWSVSQYILNHSLATRRLRGTTSVVGLAFAIATMVALSSNTEIWVLVGLSISYTLIPDLLSKDEMHDIRKQFSSSLESAEDLMITLRSNNSGLEQANSLLTNAREIGWKNPHKGLMMIEEAESEARRIIAISQDLGDIQEDALSYVISAENISKTARGPRKAYDMAVRESELGSLREAEILFRTAKTKASVVIEHWQEAIEAISEGERLLSNLEGHSSDNIRGILESAKQSLDAEDPVTAKSMASNIPNHIESLTSLQSESLKALEEAEKSIKSLEGESLSKHLEMISESRKAHEEGNYPLSKGISDSIVRDVRDISESSNEVTRALRQRNKLESRFPKHGDWMERLDIVANLSESSEWSKASSELQSLTNDLQLLEAELSDAGELIDFVNSEWSSLSKKLDSRGIGIEDSDKSSSLRAISIAEKMLEEGDVQSCLKSLGEADSAMERLRRRL
;
A
#
# COMPACT_ATOMS: atom_id res chain seq x y z
N MET A 1 -57.28 46.93 -9.26
CA MET A 1 -56.54 48.21 -9.28
C MET A 1 -55.08 47.87 -9.03
N ARG A 2 -54.25 48.11 -10.04
CA ARG A 2 -52.79 47.95 -10.02
C ARG A 2 -52.23 49.20 -9.33
N ASP A 3 -51.53 49.02 -8.20
CA ASP A 3 -50.70 50.08 -7.63
C ASP A 3 -49.25 49.83 -8.04
N ASP A 4 -48.81 50.66 -8.99
CA ASP A 4 -47.42 50.82 -9.43
C ASP A 4 -46.61 51.44 -8.29
N ASN A 5 -45.85 50.63 -7.55
CA ASN A 5 -44.76 51.16 -6.73
C ASN A 5 -43.49 51.22 -7.59
N THR A 6 -43.48 52.21 -8.50
CA THR A 6 -42.28 52.59 -9.24
C THR A 6 -41.32 53.27 -8.28
N SER A 7 -40.30 52.51 -7.86
CA SER A 7 -39.05 53.07 -7.34
C SER A 7 -38.51 54.04 -8.39
N ARG A 8 -38.77 55.35 -8.19
CA ARG A 8 -38.04 56.40 -8.90
C ARG A 8 -36.62 56.37 -8.35
N ASP A 9 -35.77 55.55 -8.98
CA ASP A 9 -34.34 55.79 -9.01
C ASP A 9 -34.15 57.23 -9.47
N MET A 10 -33.78 58.10 -8.53
CA MET A 10 -33.30 59.43 -8.83
C MET A 10 -31.98 59.21 -9.57
N VAL A 11 -32.03 59.23 -10.90
CA VAL A 11 -30.84 59.23 -11.76
C VAL A 11 -30.09 60.53 -11.46
N LEU A 12 -29.18 60.47 -10.50
CA LEU A 12 -28.17 61.50 -10.29
C LEU A 12 -27.37 61.58 -11.59
N LEU A 13 -27.50 62.70 -12.31
CA LEU A 13 -26.60 63.02 -13.41
C LEU A 13 -25.16 62.85 -12.90
N PRO A 14 -24.25 62.23 -13.67
CA PRO A 14 -22.89 61.90 -13.21
C PRO A 14 -22.10 63.11 -12.65
N ASP A 15 -22.49 64.33 -13.02
CA ASP A 15 -21.89 65.59 -12.56
C ASP A 15 -22.67 66.31 -11.43
N TYR A 16 -23.80 65.79 -10.96
CA TYR A 16 -24.61 66.48 -9.95
C TYR A 16 -23.89 66.63 -8.60
N PRO A 17 -23.23 65.59 -8.04
CA PRO A 17 -22.51 65.71 -6.77
C PRO A 17 -21.32 66.68 -6.88
N THR A 18 -20.59 66.65 -8.00
CA THR A 18 -19.42 67.50 -8.23
C THR A 18 -19.79 68.96 -8.43
N ARG A 19 -20.93 69.24 -9.09
CA ARG A 19 -21.46 70.61 -9.23
C ARG A 19 -21.88 71.20 -7.89
N VAL A 20 -22.61 70.44 -7.06
CA VAL A 20 -23.05 70.92 -5.74
C VAL A 20 -21.84 71.19 -4.84
N VAL A 21 -20.84 70.29 -4.82
CA VAL A 21 -19.59 70.50 -4.07
C VAL A 21 -18.84 71.75 -4.56
N ASN A 22 -18.74 71.95 -5.88
CA ASN A 22 -18.10 73.14 -6.45
C ASN A 22 -18.87 74.44 -6.12
N GLU A 23 -20.21 74.43 -6.16
CA GLU A 23 -21.02 75.58 -5.75
C GLU A 23 -20.86 75.91 -4.25
N HIS A 24 -20.73 74.89 -3.39
CA HIS A 24 -20.39 75.08 -1.99
C HIS A 24 -18.98 75.64 -1.82
N ARG A 25 -17.99 75.09 -2.53
CA ARG A 25 -16.60 75.58 -2.50
C ARG A 25 -16.50 77.04 -2.93
N ILE A 26 -17.16 77.42 -4.03
CA ILE A 26 -17.19 78.81 -4.52
C ILE A 26 -17.85 79.74 -3.49
N ARG A 27 -18.90 79.30 -2.78
CA ARG A 27 -19.52 80.11 -1.71
C ARG A 27 -18.58 80.31 -0.52
N VAL A 28 -17.92 79.24 -0.08
CA VAL A 28 -16.93 79.30 1.01
C VAL A 28 -15.74 80.17 0.61
N GLU A 29 -15.24 80.02 -0.62
CA GLU A 29 -14.15 80.81 -1.18
C GLU A 29 -14.51 82.30 -1.24
N LYS A 30 -15.73 82.65 -1.67
CA LYS A 30 -16.20 84.05 -1.65
C LYS A 30 -16.26 84.63 -0.23
N ILE A 31 -16.75 83.86 0.75
CA ILE A 31 -16.80 84.28 2.15
C ILE A 31 -15.39 84.40 2.73
N ALA A 32 -14.50 83.47 2.42
CA ALA A 32 -13.11 83.50 2.87
C ALA A 32 -12.35 84.67 2.25
N LEU A 33 -12.53 84.97 0.96
CA LEU A 33 -11.97 86.16 0.32
C LEU A 33 -12.49 87.46 0.96
N LEU A 34 -13.79 87.52 1.27
CA LEU A 34 -14.37 88.67 1.98
C LEU A 34 -13.78 88.81 3.40
N GLY A 35 -13.60 87.68 4.10
CA GLY A 35 -12.96 87.63 5.41
C GLY A 35 -11.49 88.07 5.36
N LEU A 36 -10.71 87.59 4.40
CA LEU A 36 -9.32 88.01 4.15
C LEU A 36 -9.24 89.51 3.90
N LEU A 37 -10.11 90.04 3.03
CA LEU A 37 -10.16 91.46 2.73
C LEU A 37 -10.56 92.29 3.96
N SER A 38 -11.47 91.77 4.79
CA SER A 38 -11.85 92.39 6.07
C SER A 38 -10.69 92.40 7.07
N ILE A 39 -9.90 91.32 7.16
CA ILE A 39 -8.69 91.25 8.00
C ILE A 39 -7.65 92.26 7.53
N ILE A 40 -7.43 92.38 6.22
CA ILE A 40 -6.49 93.34 5.64
C ILE A 40 -6.93 94.78 5.93
N ILE A 41 -8.22 95.11 5.73
CA ILE A 41 -8.77 96.44 6.04
C ILE A 41 -8.68 96.72 7.54
N GLY A 42 -9.03 95.77 8.40
CA GLY A 42 -8.94 95.91 9.85
C GLY A 42 -7.50 96.10 10.34
N GLY A 43 -6.55 95.36 9.77
CA GLY A 43 -5.12 95.53 10.05
C GLY A 43 -4.59 96.89 9.60
N ALA A 44 -4.98 97.34 8.40
CA ALA A 44 -4.64 98.67 7.90
C ALA A 44 -5.24 99.78 8.78
N TRP A 45 -6.49 99.63 9.21
CA TRP A 45 -7.15 100.54 10.14
C TRP A 45 -6.43 100.59 11.49
N TRP A 46 -6.02 99.43 12.02
CA TRP A 46 -5.31 99.34 13.30
C TRP A 46 -3.92 99.98 13.28
N LEU A 47 -3.21 99.87 12.15
CA LEU A 47 -1.90 100.47 11.93
C LEU A 47 -1.94 101.95 11.58
N TRP A 48 -3.11 102.47 11.15
CA TRP A 48 -3.26 103.84 10.67
C TRP A 48 -2.68 104.91 11.63
N PRO A 49 -2.91 104.87 12.95
CA PRO A 49 -2.31 105.83 13.88
C PRO A 49 -0.77 105.73 13.97
N ALA A 50 -0.20 104.54 13.80
CA ALA A 50 1.24 104.33 13.81
C ALA A 50 1.92 104.87 12.54
N VAL A 51 1.23 104.79 11.39
CA VAL A 51 1.69 105.39 10.13
C VAL A 51 1.70 106.93 10.21
N ASN A 52 0.77 107.52 10.97
CA ASN A 52 0.74 108.96 11.25
C ASN A 52 1.77 109.40 12.31
N GLY A 53 2.56 108.47 12.86
CA GLY A 53 3.58 108.76 13.87
C GLY A 53 3.05 108.98 15.29
N GLU A 54 1.78 108.68 15.55
CA GLU A 54 1.13 108.90 16.86
C GLU A 54 1.52 107.84 17.89
N VAL A 55 1.94 106.64 17.45
CA VAL A 55 2.27 105.49 18.30
C VAL A 55 3.42 104.70 17.68
N ASP A 56 4.27 104.07 18.51
CA ASP A 56 5.37 103.22 18.05
C ASP A 56 4.87 101.99 17.26
N LEU A 57 5.43 101.81 16.06
CA LEU A 57 5.03 100.77 15.09
C LEU A 57 5.26 99.36 15.64
N LEU A 58 6.36 99.17 16.39
CA LEU A 58 6.72 97.87 16.95
C LEU A 58 5.67 97.36 17.95
N SER A 59 5.14 98.23 18.80
CA SER A 59 4.12 97.87 19.80
C SER A 59 2.80 97.36 19.19
N ARG A 60 2.40 97.92 18.03
CA ARG A 60 1.15 97.54 17.34
C ARG A 60 1.32 96.40 16.34
N SER A 61 2.55 96.14 15.89
CA SER A 61 2.84 95.10 14.89
C SER A 61 2.47 93.68 15.36
N SER A 62 2.56 93.40 16.67
CA SER A 62 2.21 92.11 17.27
C SER A 62 0.77 91.65 16.98
N HIS A 63 -0.18 92.58 17.08
CA HIS A 63 -1.61 92.31 16.84
C HIS A 63 -1.89 92.09 15.35
N VAL A 64 -1.13 92.76 14.48
CA VAL A 64 -1.23 92.60 13.02
C VAL A 64 -0.67 91.24 12.59
N PHE A 65 0.43 90.78 13.19
CA PHE A 65 0.92 89.42 12.96
C PHE A 65 -0.10 88.35 13.38
N LEU A 66 -0.83 88.55 14.48
CA LEU A 66 -1.92 87.65 14.89
C LEU A 66 -3.10 87.67 13.91
N LEU A 67 -3.47 88.84 13.38
CA LEU A 67 -4.49 88.97 12.34
C LEU A 67 -4.07 88.25 11.05
N PHE A 68 -2.81 88.40 10.61
CA PHE A 68 -2.28 87.66 9.46
C PHE A 68 -2.18 86.14 9.72
N GLY A 69 -1.83 85.72 10.94
CA GLY A 69 -1.88 84.31 11.33
C GLY A 69 -3.30 83.73 11.24
N SER A 70 -4.31 84.52 11.61
CA SER A 70 -5.73 84.15 11.50
C SER A 70 -6.21 84.06 10.05
N ALA A 71 -5.61 84.84 9.14
CA ALA A 71 -5.88 84.76 7.70
C ALA A 71 -5.41 83.44 7.08
N ILE A 72 -4.30 82.85 7.58
CA ILE A 72 -3.83 81.53 7.12
C ILE A 72 -4.84 80.45 7.47
N LEU A 73 -5.39 80.48 8.70
CA LEU A 73 -6.46 79.57 9.12
C LEU A 73 -7.73 79.69 8.29
N LEU A 74 -8.02 80.89 7.77
CA LEU A 74 -9.17 81.13 6.91
C LEU A 74 -9.01 80.42 5.55
N SER A 75 -7.78 80.26 5.05
CA SER A 75 -7.49 79.49 3.84
C SER A 75 -7.73 77.99 4.05
N ASP A 76 -7.34 77.44 5.20
CA ASP A 76 -7.56 76.03 5.55
C ASP A 76 -9.07 75.68 5.61
N LEU A 77 -9.93 76.68 5.83
CA LEU A 77 -11.39 76.51 5.84
C LEU A 77 -11.99 76.33 4.42
N ILE A 78 -11.26 76.70 3.36
CA ILE A 78 -11.73 76.62 1.96
C ILE A 78 -11.62 75.19 1.42
N ASP A 79 -10.49 74.53 1.64
CA ASP A 79 -10.24 73.18 1.11
C ASP A 79 -10.67 72.08 2.10
N PHE A 80 -10.71 72.37 3.41
CA PHE A 80 -11.28 71.56 4.50
C PHE A 80 -11.07 70.04 4.38
N GLY A 81 -9.87 69.62 3.98
CA GLY A 81 -9.46 68.23 3.87
C GLY A 81 -9.00 67.63 5.21
N PRO A 82 -8.47 66.38 5.21
CA PRO A 82 -8.03 65.70 6.43
C PRO A 82 -6.90 66.44 7.17
N VAL A 83 -5.97 67.05 6.43
CA VAL A 83 -4.81 67.78 7.00
C VAL A 83 -5.27 69.12 7.57
N GLU A 84 -6.11 69.83 6.83
CA GLU A 84 -6.67 71.14 7.18
C GLU A 84 -7.57 71.02 8.41
N LYS A 85 -8.42 69.98 8.48
CA LYS A 85 -9.20 69.64 9.68
C LYS A 85 -8.32 69.42 10.90
N SER A 86 -7.24 68.64 10.76
CA SER A 86 -6.30 68.39 11.86
C SER A 86 -5.65 69.69 12.36
N ARG A 87 -5.23 70.57 11.43
CA ARG A 87 -4.64 71.89 11.78
C ARG A 87 -5.65 72.79 12.48
N ILE A 88 -6.84 72.99 11.89
CA ILE A 88 -7.90 73.83 12.47
C ILE A 88 -8.31 73.31 13.84
N GLY A 89 -8.53 72.00 13.98
CA GLY A 89 -8.91 71.37 15.24
C GLY A 89 -7.83 71.50 16.31
N SER A 90 -6.56 71.34 15.94
CA SER A 90 -5.40 71.45 16.85
C SER A 90 -5.17 72.90 17.28
N ILE A 91 -5.18 73.86 16.36
CA ILE A 91 -4.96 75.27 16.65
C ILE A 91 -6.13 75.83 17.49
N SER A 92 -7.37 75.46 17.15
CA SER A 92 -8.53 75.81 17.97
C SER A 92 -8.38 75.28 19.39
N ASN A 93 -7.91 74.02 19.56
CA ASN A 93 -7.68 73.41 20.87
C ASN A 93 -6.58 74.11 21.70
N ILE A 94 -5.54 74.60 21.03
CA ILE A 94 -4.41 75.28 21.68
C ILE A 94 -4.81 76.69 22.14
N VAL A 95 -5.62 77.40 21.35
CA VAL A 95 -5.90 78.83 21.54
C VAL A 95 -7.04 79.09 22.52
N TRP A 96 -8.11 78.29 22.52
CA TRP A 96 -9.29 78.56 23.36
C TRP A 96 -9.02 78.74 24.86
N PRO A 97 -8.09 78.00 25.52
CA PRO A 97 -7.91 78.17 26.96
C PRO A 97 -7.19 79.48 27.29
N SER A 98 -6.32 79.95 26.40
CA SER A 98 -5.68 81.27 26.51
C SER A 98 -6.70 82.41 26.37
N LEU A 99 -7.72 82.23 25.53
CA LEU A 99 -8.81 83.22 25.40
C LEU A 99 -9.70 83.28 26.65
N ILE A 100 -9.93 82.17 27.34
CA ILE A 100 -10.62 82.18 28.65
C ILE A 100 -9.79 82.94 29.68
N ALA A 101 -8.48 82.72 29.70
CA ALA A 101 -7.57 83.44 30.59
C ALA A 101 -7.62 84.96 30.37
N VAL A 102 -7.64 85.41 29.10
CA VAL A 102 -7.76 86.84 28.76
C VAL A 102 -9.14 87.37 29.14
N ALA A 103 -10.22 86.67 28.77
CA ALA A 103 -11.59 87.07 29.05
C ALA A 103 -11.90 87.19 30.56
N GLY A 104 -11.20 86.44 31.40
CA GLY A 104 -11.34 86.50 32.85
C GLY A 104 -10.66 87.69 33.54
N SER A 105 -9.86 88.49 32.83
CA SER A 105 -9.10 89.59 33.46
C SER A 105 -9.99 90.72 34.01
N GLU A 106 -9.45 91.50 34.95
CA GLU A 106 -10.19 92.60 35.57
C GLU A 106 -10.34 93.79 34.62
N TYR A 107 -11.58 94.06 34.21
CA TYR A 107 -11.92 95.11 33.25
C TYR A 107 -12.72 96.25 33.89
N SER A 108 -12.27 97.48 33.65
CA SER A 108 -12.77 98.68 34.32
C SER A 108 -13.83 99.42 33.50
N THR A 109 -13.72 99.40 32.16
CA THR A 109 -14.62 100.12 31.26
C THR A 109 -15.76 99.24 30.73
N VAL A 110 -16.87 99.86 30.28
CA VAL A 110 -17.99 99.13 29.67
C VAL A 110 -17.55 98.43 28.38
N ASP A 111 -16.72 99.07 27.58
CA ASP A 111 -16.20 98.52 26.33
C ASP A 111 -15.31 97.29 26.55
N GLU A 112 -14.46 97.32 27.58
CA GLU A 112 -13.64 96.16 27.97
C GLU A 112 -14.49 94.97 28.44
N LYS A 113 -15.59 95.21 29.15
CA LYS A 113 -16.53 94.15 29.56
C LYS A 113 -17.29 93.55 28.37
N ILE A 114 -17.60 94.35 27.36
CA ILE A 114 -18.18 93.83 26.11
C ILE A 114 -17.15 92.98 25.37
N ALA A 115 -15.89 93.42 25.32
CA ALA A 115 -14.81 92.67 24.70
C ALA A 115 -14.56 91.31 25.40
N SER A 116 -14.64 91.26 26.73
CA SER A 116 -14.45 90.01 27.49
C SER A 116 -15.54 88.97 27.20
N VAL A 117 -16.80 89.39 27.12
CA VAL A 117 -17.93 88.52 26.74
C VAL A 117 -17.75 87.99 25.32
N LEU A 118 -17.31 88.82 24.38
CA LEU A 118 -17.00 88.39 23.02
C LEU A 118 -15.85 87.37 23.00
N MET A 119 -14.75 87.60 23.72
CA MET A 119 -13.63 86.66 23.79
C MET A 119 -14.05 85.31 24.39
N LEU A 120 -14.90 85.33 25.42
CA LEU A 120 -15.45 84.10 25.99
C LEU A 120 -16.31 83.35 24.97
N SER A 121 -17.14 84.04 24.19
CA SER A 121 -17.94 83.41 23.12
C SER A 121 -17.07 82.76 22.05
N VAL A 122 -15.96 83.40 21.67
CA VAL A 122 -15.00 82.87 20.70
C VAL A 122 -14.27 81.66 21.28
N ALA A 123 -13.87 81.71 22.56
CA ALA A 123 -13.26 80.58 23.24
C ALA A 123 -14.18 79.35 23.26
N LEU A 124 -15.46 79.53 23.59
CA LEU A 124 -16.46 78.46 23.57
C LEU A 124 -16.68 77.91 22.16
N TYR A 125 -16.69 78.77 21.14
CA TYR A 125 -16.80 78.34 19.75
C TYR A 125 -15.59 77.50 19.31
N LEU A 126 -14.36 77.95 19.60
CA LEU A 126 -13.14 77.21 19.27
C LEU A 126 -13.06 75.87 20.01
N TRP A 127 -13.49 75.84 21.27
CA TRP A 127 -13.62 74.60 22.03
C TRP A 127 -14.61 73.63 21.35
N SER A 128 -15.80 74.12 20.96
CA SER A 128 -16.79 73.31 20.26
C SER A 128 -16.28 72.79 18.91
N VAL A 129 -15.56 73.61 18.15
CA VAL A 129 -14.98 73.21 16.85
C VAL A 129 -13.90 72.15 17.03
N SER A 130 -13.03 72.31 18.04
CA SER A 130 -12.01 71.30 18.36
C SER A 130 -12.64 69.97 18.77
N GLN A 131 -13.70 70.02 19.59
CA GLN A 131 -14.45 68.83 19.97
C GLN A 131 -15.07 68.17 18.74
N TYR A 132 -15.76 68.93 17.89
CA TYR A 132 -16.43 68.41 16.71
C TYR A 132 -15.45 67.72 15.74
N ILE A 133 -14.31 68.35 15.45
CA ILE A 133 -13.35 67.83 14.45
C ILE A 133 -12.56 66.62 14.98
N LEU A 134 -12.12 66.65 16.24
CA LEU A 134 -11.16 65.68 16.76
C LEU A 134 -11.78 64.50 17.53
N ASN A 135 -13.11 64.37 17.60
CA ASN A 135 -13.76 63.32 18.40
C ASN A 135 -13.95 61.96 17.70
N HIS A 136 -13.64 61.86 16.41
CA HIS A 136 -14.06 60.71 15.59
C HIS A 136 -13.26 59.40 15.79
N SER A 137 -11.98 59.45 16.16
CA SER A 137 -11.16 58.25 16.36
C SER A 137 -10.28 58.35 17.61
N LEU A 138 -9.78 57.20 18.09
CA LEU A 138 -8.83 57.17 19.21
C LEU A 138 -7.58 58.01 18.90
N ALA A 139 -7.08 57.96 17.66
CA ALA A 139 -5.92 58.73 17.23
C ALA A 139 -6.20 60.24 17.26
N THR A 140 -7.38 60.68 16.81
CA THR A 140 -7.74 62.11 16.84
C THR A 140 -8.03 62.61 18.25
N ARG A 141 -8.61 61.77 19.12
CA ARG A 141 -8.78 62.08 20.54
C ARG A 141 -7.44 62.20 21.27
N ARG A 142 -6.48 61.30 21.01
CA ARG A 142 -5.12 61.42 21.54
C ARG A 142 -4.42 62.68 21.03
N LEU A 143 -4.57 63.03 19.76
CA LEU A 143 -4.06 64.29 19.21
C LEU A 143 -4.67 65.50 19.94
N ARG A 144 -5.98 65.48 20.21
CA ARG A 144 -6.65 66.50 21.04
C ARG A 144 -6.04 66.56 22.44
N GLY A 145 -5.87 65.43 23.11
CA GLY A 145 -5.20 65.36 24.41
C GLY A 145 -3.79 65.98 24.38
N THR A 146 -2.95 65.61 23.41
CA THR A 146 -1.59 66.17 23.28
C THR A 146 -1.58 67.67 22.98
N THR A 147 -2.48 68.16 22.14
CA THR A 147 -2.60 69.59 21.82
C THR A 147 -3.22 70.40 22.97
N SER A 148 -4.05 69.78 23.82
CA SER A 148 -4.54 70.39 25.06
C SER A 148 -3.43 70.60 26.09
N VAL A 149 -2.38 69.75 26.12
CA VAL A 149 -1.18 70.00 26.95
C VAL A 149 -0.44 71.26 26.47
N VAL A 150 -0.31 71.43 25.15
CA VAL A 150 0.28 72.63 24.55
C VAL A 150 -0.58 73.86 24.85
N GLY A 151 -1.90 73.76 24.69
CA GLY A 151 -2.85 74.82 25.03
C GLY A 151 -2.80 75.23 26.50
N LEU A 152 -2.63 74.26 27.42
CA LEU A 152 -2.42 74.53 28.84
C LEU A 152 -1.15 75.33 29.09
N ALA A 153 -0.04 74.97 28.43
CA ALA A 153 1.22 75.71 28.55
C ALA A 153 1.07 77.18 28.09
N PHE A 154 0.39 77.40 26.95
CA PHE A 154 0.09 78.76 26.49
C PHE A 154 -0.81 79.53 27.46
N ALA A 155 -1.86 78.88 27.99
CA ALA A 155 -2.76 79.52 28.93
C ALA A 155 -2.07 79.87 30.27
N ILE A 156 -1.16 79.02 30.75
CA ILE A 156 -0.31 79.33 31.91
C ILE A 156 0.55 80.56 31.62
N ALA A 157 1.20 80.61 30.45
CA ALA A 157 2.03 81.75 30.06
C ALA A 157 1.21 83.06 29.97
N THR A 158 -0.01 83.01 29.42
CA THR A 158 -0.89 84.19 29.36
C THR A 158 -1.36 84.62 30.75
N MET A 159 -1.79 83.70 31.62
CA MET A 159 -2.20 84.02 32.99
C MET A 159 -1.06 84.64 33.82
N VAL A 160 0.18 84.20 33.62
CA VAL A 160 1.37 84.82 34.23
C VAL A 160 1.59 86.23 33.69
N ALA A 161 1.49 86.43 32.37
CA ALA A 161 1.67 87.75 31.75
C ALA A 161 0.60 88.78 32.15
N LEU A 162 -0.63 88.33 32.39
CA LEU A 162 -1.78 89.15 32.79
C LEU A 162 -1.90 89.35 34.30
N SER A 163 -1.02 88.76 35.11
CA SER A 163 -1.13 88.76 36.58
C SER A 163 -2.52 88.37 37.09
N SER A 164 -3.11 87.33 36.50
CA SER A 164 -4.50 86.92 36.72
C SER A 164 -4.77 86.41 38.15
N ASN A 165 -5.97 86.70 38.67
CA ASN A 165 -6.46 86.22 39.96
C ASN A 165 -6.51 84.69 40.06
N THR A 166 -6.35 84.15 41.28
CA THR A 166 -6.37 82.70 41.56
C THR A 166 -7.65 82.00 41.09
N GLU A 167 -8.79 82.69 41.07
CA GLU A 167 -10.06 82.14 40.56
C GLU A 167 -9.98 81.76 39.07
N ILE A 168 -9.28 82.56 38.26
CA ILE A 168 -9.11 82.33 36.81
C ILE A 168 -8.19 81.13 36.57
N TRP A 169 -7.14 80.99 37.39
CA TRP A 169 -6.26 79.82 37.36
C TRP A 169 -7.02 78.52 37.59
N VAL A 170 -7.92 78.51 38.58
CA VAL A 170 -8.78 77.35 38.87
C VAL A 170 -9.75 77.10 37.72
N LEU A 171 -10.39 78.15 37.19
CA LEU A 171 -11.36 78.05 36.09
C LEU A 171 -10.73 77.45 34.83
N VAL A 172 -9.58 77.98 34.38
CA VAL A 172 -8.86 77.52 33.19
C VAL A 172 -8.32 76.10 33.40
N GLY A 173 -7.75 75.83 34.58
CA GLY A 173 -7.23 74.52 34.94
C GLY A 173 -8.30 73.43 34.92
N LEU A 174 -9.47 73.69 35.52
CA LEU A 174 -10.61 72.75 35.50
C LEU A 174 -11.15 72.55 34.07
N SER A 175 -11.30 73.63 33.31
CA SER A 175 -11.85 73.59 31.96
C SER A 175 -11.00 72.74 31.01
N ILE A 176 -9.67 72.87 31.06
CA ILE A 176 -8.76 72.07 30.22
C ILE A 176 -8.70 70.63 30.73
N SER A 177 -8.66 70.43 32.05
CA SER A 177 -8.59 69.08 32.64
C SER A 177 -9.81 68.23 32.25
N TYR A 178 -10.99 68.85 32.14
CA TYR A 178 -12.23 68.19 31.73
C TYR A 178 -12.13 67.52 30.35
N THR A 179 -11.39 68.10 29.40
CA THR A 179 -11.17 67.50 28.07
C THR A 179 -9.89 66.67 27.99
N LEU A 180 -8.81 67.14 28.62
CA LEU A 180 -7.48 66.52 28.55
C LEU A 180 -7.46 65.10 29.15
N ILE A 181 -8.02 64.92 30.34
CA ILE A 181 -7.92 63.65 31.09
C ILE A 181 -8.64 62.50 30.37
N PRO A 182 -9.92 62.65 29.95
CA PRO A 182 -10.63 61.57 29.25
C PRO A 182 -9.99 61.18 27.91
N ASP A 183 -9.33 62.11 27.24
CA ASP A 183 -8.72 61.87 25.93
C ASP A 183 -7.38 61.16 26.02
N LEU A 184 -6.55 61.50 27.00
CA LEU A 184 -5.28 60.79 27.24
C LEU A 184 -5.50 59.38 27.79
N LEU A 185 -6.53 59.19 28.62
CA LEU A 185 -6.86 57.89 29.22
C LEU A 185 -7.79 57.02 28.35
N SER A 186 -8.14 57.48 27.15
CA SER A 186 -8.99 56.73 26.23
C SER A 186 -8.31 55.41 25.79
N LYS A 187 -9.06 54.31 25.93
CA LYS A 187 -8.62 52.95 25.60
C LYS A 187 -9.15 52.55 24.22
N ASP A 188 -8.45 51.61 23.57
CA ASP A 188 -8.92 50.91 22.37
C ASP A 188 -10.12 50.03 22.72
N GLU A 189 -11.04 49.82 21.78
CA GLU A 189 -12.26 49.02 21.98
C GLU A 189 -11.94 47.57 22.35
N MET A 190 -10.82 47.03 21.84
CA MET A 190 -10.36 45.66 22.12
C MET A 190 -9.37 45.54 23.29
N HIS A 191 -9.25 46.57 24.14
CA HIS A 191 -8.26 46.59 25.22
C HIS A 191 -8.35 45.37 26.15
N ASP A 192 -9.56 45.00 26.58
CA ASP A 192 -9.76 43.89 27.52
C ASP A 192 -9.35 42.55 26.90
N ILE A 193 -9.64 42.35 25.61
CA ILE A 193 -9.29 41.13 24.86
C ILE A 193 -7.78 41.05 24.63
N ARG A 194 -7.11 42.18 24.37
CA ARG A 194 -5.64 42.21 24.27
C ARG A 194 -4.98 41.89 25.62
N LYS A 195 -5.57 42.35 26.73
CA LYS A 195 -5.08 42.01 28.07
C LYS A 195 -5.24 40.52 28.35
N GLN A 196 -6.39 39.93 28.00
CA GLN A 196 -6.61 38.49 28.09
C GLN A 196 -5.61 37.72 27.23
N PHE A 197 -5.44 38.12 25.96
CA PHE A 197 -4.46 37.54 25.05
C PHE A 197 -3.04 37.56 25.63
N SER A 198 -2.60 38.69 26.19
CA SER A 198 -1.27 38.81 26.80
C SER A 198 -1.09 37.81 27.96
N SER A 199 -2.09 37.68 28.83
CA SER A 199 -2.03 36.75 29.97
C SER A 199 -2.08 35.28 29.51
N SER A 200 -2.90 34.96 28.50
CA SER A 200 -2.98 33.60 27.94
C SER A 200 -1.70 33.22 27.21
N LEU A 201 -1.10 34.16 26.46
CA LEU A 201 0.16 33.92 25.75
C LEU A 201 1.28 33.61 26.74
N GLU A 202 1.40 34.40 27.82
CA GLU A 202 2.41 34.18 28.87
C GLU A 202 2.22 32.81 29.54
N SER A 203 0.99 32.46 29.92
CA SER A 203 0.70 31.15 30.50
C SER A 203 1.01 29.99 29.56
N ALA A 204 0.72 30.14 28.26
CA ALA A 204 0.97 29.11 27.26
C ALA A 204 2.47 28.97 26.93
N GLU A 205 3.22 30.08 26.90
CA GLU A 205 4.68 30.07 26.75
C GLU A 205 5.36 29.37 27.93
N ASP A 206 4.94 29.66 29.16
CA ASP A 206 5.48 29.05 30.37
C ASP A 206 5.20 27.53 30.39
N LEU A 207 3.96 27.14 30.08
CA LEU A 207 3.56 25.74 29.91
C LEU A 207 4.42 25.05 28.85
N MET A 208 4.62 25.67 27.68
CA MET A 208 5.40 25.08 26.59
C MET A 208 6.88 24.88 26.97
N ILE A 209 7.46 25.80 27.74
CA ILE A 209 8.83 25.66 28.27
C ILE A 209 8.92 24.46 29.23
N THR A 210 7.98 24.33 30.16
CA THR A 210 7.94 23.19 31.11
C THR A 210 7.72 21.86 30.41
N LEU A 211 6.96 21.83 29.32
CA LEU A 211 6.73 20.60 28.57
C LEU A 211 7.93 20.21 27.70
N ARG A 212 8.63 21.18 27.10
CA ARG A 212 9.85 20.93 26.32
C ARG A 212 11.00 20.36 27.13
N SER A 213 11.07 20.63 28.45
CA SER A 213 12.09 20.00 29.28
C SER A 213 11.87 18.49 29.44
N ASN A 214 10.64 18.03 29.25
CA ASN A 214 10.24 16.65 29.57
C ASN A 214 9.88 15.82 28.33
N ASN A 215 9.51 16.44 27.21
CA ASN A 215 9.01 15.75 26.02
C ASN A 215 9.60 16.29 24.71
N SER A 216 9.96 15.39 23.81
CA SER A 216 10.30 15.68 22.41
C SER A 216 9.02 15.78 21.55
N GLY A 217 9.07 16.46 20.40
CA GLY A 217 7.96 16.49 19.43
C GLY A 217 6.99 17.68 19.49
N LEU A 218 7.20 18.66 20.37
CA LEU A 218 6.31 19.85 20.50
C LEU A 218 6.54 20.94 19.44
N GLU A 219 7.23 20.65 18.33
CA GLU A 219 7.62 21.65 17.32
C GLU A 219 6.41 22.30 16.65
N GLN A 220 5.40 21.52 16.30
CA GLN A 220 4.17 22.02 15.70
C GLN A 220 3.41 22.95 16.65
N ALA A 221 3.26 22.55 17.92
CA ALA A 221 2.61 23.36 18.93
C ALA A 221 3.38 24.67 19.19
N ASN A 222 4.72 24.62 19.20
CA ASN A 222 5.57 25.82 19.30
C ASN A 222 5.43 26.74 18.08
N SER A 223 5.32 26.18 16.88
CA SER A 223 5.11 26.95 15.65
C SER A 223 3.77 27.69 15.69
N LEU A 224 2.70 27.01 16.13
CA LEU A 224 1.38 27.63 16.34
C LEU A 224 1.44 28.75 17.38
N LEU A 225 2.12 28.54 18.51
CA LEU A 225 2.28 29.55 19.55
C LEU A 225 3.07 30.77 19.05
N THR A 226 4.12 30.55 18.27
CA THR A 226 4.92 31.63 17.65
C THR A 226 4.08 32.45 16.67
N ASN A 227 3.27 31.78 15.84
CA ASN A 227 2.32 32.46 14.94
C ASN A 227 1.24 33.23 15.72
N ALA A 228 0.74 32.66 16.83
CA ALA A 228 -0.22 33.30 17.71
C ALA A 228 0.34 34.61 18.28
N ARG A 229 1.62 34.62 18.67
CA ARG A 229 2.33 35.83 19.13
C ARG A 229 2.39 36.91 18.04
N GLU A 230 2.73 36.55 16.80
CA GLU A 230 2.86 37.53 15.71
C GLU A 230 1.52 38.14 15.29
N ILE A 231 0.46 37.32 15.25
CA ILE A 231 -0.86 37.73 14.75
C ILE A 231 -1.73 38.33 15.87
N GLY A 232 -1.62 37.83 17.10
CA GLY A 232 -2.50 38.14 18.22
C GLY A 232 -2.45 39.61 18.69
N TRP A 233 -1.30 40.28 18.55
CA TRP A 233 -1.20 41.71 18.82
C TRP A 233 -1.98 42.58 17.83
N LYS A 234 -2.24 42.09 16.61
CA LYS A 234 -3.08 42.78 15.63
C LYS A 234 -4.54 42.36 15.77
N ASN A 235 -4.78 41.05 15.85
CA ASN A 235 -6.11 40.46 16.02
C ASN A 235 -6.12 39.50 17.25
N PRO A 236 -6.54 39.98 18.42
CA PRO A 236 -6.43 39.22 19.66
C PRO A 236 -7.36 37.99 19.71
N HIS A 237 -8.52 38.03 19.04
CA HIS A 237 -9.41 36.87 18.95
C HIS A 237 -8.73 35.70 18.20
N LYS A 238 -8.11 35.99 17.06
CA LYS A 238 -7.38 34.97 16.29
C LYS A 238 -6.16 34.46 17.05
N GLY A 239 -5.47 35.34 17.77
CA GLY A 239 -4.35 34.96 18.65
C GLY A 239 -4.79 33.98 19.74
N LEU A 240 -5.89 34.27 20.43
CA LEU A 240 -6.44 33.38 21.47
C LEU A 240 -6.82 31.99 20.93
N MET A 241 -7.47 31.93 19.76
CA MET A 241 -7.82 30.66 19.11
C MET A 241 -6.57 29.83 18.76
N MET A 242 -5.51 30.48 18.26
CA MET A 242 -4.25 29.81 17.93
C MET A 242 -3.50 29.32 19.19
N ILE A 243 -3.59 30.04 20.31
CA ILE A 243 -3.07 29.58 21.60
C ILE A 243 -3.81 28.31 22.05
N GLU A 244 -5.14 28.31 21.98
CA GLU A 244 -5.96 27.14 22.34
C GLU A 244 -5.62 25.92 21.46
N GLU A 245 -5.44 26.12 20.16
CA GLU A 245 -5.01 25.07 19.23
C GLU A 245 -3.61 24.54 19.57
N ALA A 246 -2.65 25.43 19.86
CA ALA A 246 -1.31 25.04 20.29
C ALA A 246 -1.33 24.23 21.59
N GLU A 247 -2.10 24.65 22.58
CA GLU A 247 -2.25 23.92 23.85
C GLU A 247 -2.95 22.57 23.68
N SER A 248 -3.94 22.47 22.79
CA SER A 248 -4.63 21.23 22.46
C SER A 248 -3.68 20.23 21.81
N GLU A 249 -2.88 20.67 20.82
CA GLU A 249 -1.89 19.82 20.17
C GLU A 249 -0.79 19.38 21.17
N ALA A 250 -0.33 20.28 22.03
CA ALA A 250 0.61 19.93 23.09
C ALA A 250 0.05 18.85 24.03
N ARG A 251 -1.21 19.00 24.48
CA ARG A 251 -1.90 17.99 25.32
C ARG A 251 -2.01 16.64 24.62
N ARG A 252 -2.32 16.64 23.33
CA ARG A 252 -2.41 15.41 22.53
C ARG A 252 -1.06 14.70 22.42
N ILE A 253 0.02 15.44 22.17
CA ILE A 253 1.38 14.89 22.10
C ILE A 253 1.81 14.29 23.44
N ILE A 254 1.49 14.95 24.56
CA ILE A 254 1.78 14.40 25.90
C ILE A 254 1.03 13.09 26.13
N ALA A 255 -0.26 13.03 25.79
CA ALA A 255 -1.05 11.81 25.95
C ALA A 255 -0.45 10.66 25.12
N ILE A 256 -0.08 10.91 23.86
CA ILE A 256 0.58 9.92 23.00
C ILE A 256 1.93 9.48 23.61
N SER A 257 2.71 10.42 24.15
CA SER A 257 4.00 10.10 24.77
C SER A 257 3.85 9.24 26.03
N GLN A 258 2.78 9.46 26.81
CA GLN A 258 2.48 8.64 27.98
C GLN A 258 2.07 7.22 27.58
N ASP A 259 1.15 7.10 26.61
CA ASP A 259 0.74 5.80 26.06
C ASP A 259 1.94 5.04 25.44
N LEU A 260 2.85 5.78 24.81
CA LEU A 260 4.09 5.23 24.24
C LEU A 260 5.01 4.66 25.34
N GLY A 261 5.08 5.30 26.50
CA GLY A 261 5.83 4.81 27.65
C GLY A 261 5.33 3.46 28.16
N ASP A 262 4.00 3.30 28.26
CA ASP A 262 3.38 2.03 28.65
C ASP A 262 3.67 0.93 27.61
N ILE A 263 3.59 1.26 26.32
CA ILE A 263 3.93 0.34 25.21
C ILE A 263 5.42 -0.03 25.25
N GLN A 264 6.29 0.93 25.56
CA GLN A 264 7.73 0.71 25.69
C GLN A 264 8.04 -0.26 26.84
N GLU A 265 7.41 -0.10 28.00
CA GLU A 265 7.62 -0.98 29.16
C GLU A 265 7.12 -2.41 28.87
N ASP A 266 5.92 -2.53 28.31
CA ASP A 266 5.35 -3.82 27.88
C ASP A 266 6.24 -4.51 26.83
N ALA A 267 6.65 -3.79 25.77
CA ALA A 267 7.55 -4.34 24.76
C ALA A 267 8.90 -4.78 25.35
N LEU A 268 9.47 -4.02 26.28
CA LEU A 268 10.72 -4.37 26.95
C LEU A 268 10.60 -5.67 27.74
N SER A 269 9.48 -5.88 28.44
CA SER A 269 9.24 -7.10 29.22
C SER A 269 9.25 -8.36 28.33
N TYR A 270 8.65 -8.28 27.13
CA TYR A 270 8.66 -9.36 26.15
C TYR A 270 10.06 -9.56 25.56
N VAL A 271 10.77 -8.48 25.21
CA VAL A 271 12.14 -8.56 24.69
C VAL A 271 13.07 -9.25 25.70
N ILE A 272 13.03 -8.87 26.97
CA ILE A 272 13.82 -9.52 28.03
C ILE A 272 13.44 -11.00 28.16
N SER A 273 12.15 -11.32 28.09
CA SER A 273 11.68 -12.70 28.16
C SER A 273 12.20 -13.55 26.99
N ALA A 274 12.21 -12.99 25.77
CA ALA A 274 12.80 -13.63 24.59
C ALA A 274 14.33 -13.80 24.72
N GLU A 275 15.04 -12.79 25.22
CA GLU A 275 16.51 -12.85 25.46
C GLU A 275 16.90 -13.90 26.50
N ASN A 276 16.04 -14.16 27.49
CA ASN A 276 16.23 -15.21 28.48
C ASN A 276 16.11 -16.61 27.88
N ILE A 277 15.26 -16.78 26.86
CA ILE A 277 15.12 -18.04 26.11
C ILE A 277 16.32 -18.22 25.18
N SER A 278 16.67 -17.17 24.42
CA SER A 278 17.82 -17.22 23.53
C SER A 278 18.48 -15.87 23.35
N LYS A 279 19.77 -15.82 23.67
CA LYS A 279 20.63 -14.65 23.43
C LYS A 279 21.07 -14.50 21.98
N THR A 280 20.84 -15.50 21.13
CA THR A 280 21.19 -15.43 19.71
C THR A 280 20.14 -14.69 18.89
N ALA A 281 18.86 -14.72 19.31
CA ALA A 281 17.77 -13.98 18.69
C ALA A 281 17.83 -12.49 19.03
N ARG A 282 18.51 -11.70 18.20
CA ARG A 282 18.76 -10.27 18.43
C ARG A 282 17.74 -9.35 17.77
N GLY A 283 16.92 -9.83 16.85
CA GLY A 283 15.91 -9.03 16.13
C GLY A 283 14.91 -8.31 17.03
N PRO A 284 14.34 -8.93 18.09
CA PRO A 284 13.48 -8.22 19.03
C PRO A 284 14.20 -7.04 19.68
N ARG A 285 15.44 -7.25 20.16
CA ARG A 285 16.23 -6.20 20.80
C ARG A 285 16.62 -5.09 19.84
N LYS A 286 17.05 -5.42 18.62
CA LYS A 286 17.38 -4.43 17.59
C LYS A 286 16.18 -3.54 17.25
N ALA A 287 14.99 -4.12 17.11
CA ALA A 287 13.77 -3.36 16.84
C ALA A 287 13.40 -2.43 18.02
N TYR A 288 13.57 -2.92 19.26
CA TYR A 288 13.36 -2.12 20.46
C TYR A 288 14.34 -0.94 20.55
N ASP A 289 15.65 -1.18 20.37
CA ASP A 289 16.65 -0.12 20.43
C ASP A 289 16.47 0.91 19.29
N MET A 290 15.95 0.49 18.13
CA MET A 290 15.52 1.42 17.07
C MET A 290 14.34 2.28 17.52
N ALA A 291 13.32 1.68 18.15
CA ALA A 291 12.17 2.40 18.68
C ALA A 291 12.55 3.47 19.70
N VAL A 292 13.47 3.13 20.62
CA VAL A 292 14.01 4.08 21.61
C VAL A 292 14.65 5.28 20.93
N ARG A 293 15.49 5.05 19.90
CA ARG A 293 16.11 6.15 19.14
C ARG A 293 15.08 7.04 18.45
N GLU A 294 14.08 6.46 17.78
CA GLU A 294 13.03 7.24 17.10
C GLU A 294 12.18 8.03 18.10
N SER A 295 11.93 7.48 19.30
CA SER A 295 11.25 8.17 20.39
C SER A 295 12.07 9.36 20.89
N GLU A 296 13.37 9.19 21.09
CA GLU A 296 14.29 10.27 21.48
C GLU A 296 14.36 11.39 20.42
N LEU A 297 14.25 11.04 19.14
CA LEU A 297 14.19 11.99 18.03
C LEU A 297 12.83 12.70 17.91
N GLY A 298 11.80 12.29 18.66
CA GLY A 298 10.46 12.89 18.66
C GLY A 298 9.49 12.30 17.63
N SER A 299 9.87 11.20 16.95
CA SER A 299 8.99 10.50 16.01
C SER A 299 8.15 9.44 16.75
N LEU A 300 7.17 9.90 17.53
CA LEU A 300 6.39 9.05 18.45
C LEU A 300 5.64 7.92 17.74
N ARG A 301 5.15 8.16 16.52
CA ARG A 301 4.37 7.16 15.77
C ARG A 301 5.24 6.04 15.21
N GLU A 302 6.38 6.37 14.62
CA GLU A 302 7.36 5.37 14.17
C GLU A 302 7.89 4.57 15.36
N ALA A 303 8.16 5.23 16.49
CA ALA A 303 8.57 4.56 17.72
C ALA A 303 7.51 3.54 18.19
N GLU A 304 6.22 3.91 18.20
CA GLU A 304 5.13 3.00 18.56
C GLU A 304 5.10 1.74 17.68
N ILE A 305 5.20 1.93 16.36
CA ILE A 305 5.21 0.82 15.38
C ILE A 305 6.40 -0.11 15.65
N LEU A 306 7.57 0.45 15.93
CA LEU A 306 8.78 -0.33 16.22
C LEU A 306 8.68 -1.08 17.55
N PHE A 307 8.14 -0.47 18.62
CA PHE A 307 7.91 -1.17 19.88
C PHE A 307 6.94 -2.34 19.72
N ARG A 308 5.83 -2.13 19.00
CA ARG A 308 4.88 -3.22 18.69
C ARG A 308 5.54 -4.33 17.88
N THR A 309 6.38 -3.96 16.90
CA THR A 309 7.13 -4.93 16.09
C THR A 309 8.12 -5.72 16.94
N ALA A 310 8.83 -5.06 17.87
CA ALA A 310 9.73 -5.71 18.80
C ALA A 310 8.99 -6.73 19.68
N LYS A 311 7.82 -6.36 20.21
CA LYS A 311 6.95 -7.25 20.98
C LYS A 311 6.48 -8.45 20.17
N THR A 312 5.99 -8.26 18.94
CA THR A 312 5.56 -9.37 18.08
C THR A 312 6.70 -10.34 17.81
N LYS A 313 7.89 -9.84 17.45
CA LYS A 313 9.07 -10.69 17.23
C LYS A 313 9.48 -11.44 18.51
N ALA A 314 9.45 -10.77 19.65
CA ALA A 314 9.71 -11.41 20.94
C ALA A 314 8.69 -12.51 21.25
N SER A 315 7.39 -12.30 21.01
CA SER A 315 6.35 -13.31 21.23
C SER A 315 6.62 -14.58 20.42
N VAL A 316 6.99 -14.43 19.14
CA VAL A 316 7.34 -15.57 18.27
C VAL A 316 8.51 -16.38 18.82
N VAL A 317 9.55 -15.70 19.34
CA VAL A 317 10.66 -16.38 20.02
C VAL A 317 10.19 -17.07 21.29
N ILE A 318 9.37 -16.42 22.11
CA ILE A 318 8.86 -16.98 23.36
C ILE A 318 8.04 -18.25 23.13
N GLU A 319 7.19 -18.24 22.11
CA GLU A 319 6.24 -19.33 21.85
C GLU A 319 6.89 -20.53 21.16
N HIS A 320 7.87 -20.31 20.26
CA HIS A 320 8.31 -21.37 19.33
C HIS A 320 9.79 -21.71 19.37
N TRP A 321 10.64 -20.88 19.97
CA TRP A 321 12.10 -21.07 19.86
C TRP A 321 12.57 -22.37 20.50
N GLN A 322 12.09 -22.67 21.71
CA GLN A 322 12.47 -23.88 22.44
C GLN A 322 12.01 -25.15 21.71
N GLU A 323 10.77 -25.15 21.22
CA GLU A 323 10.21 -26.27 20.44
C GLU A 323 10.98 -26.50 19.13
N ALA A 324 11.43 -25.42 18.48
CA ALA A 324 12.26 -25.51 17.28
C ALA A 324 13.63 -26.15 17.58
N ILE A 325 14.29 -25.74 18.67
CA ILE A 325 15.57 -26.33 19.11
C ILE A 325 15.40 -27.82 19.44
N GLU A 326 14.35 -28.18 20.17
CA GLU A 326 14.08 -29.57 20.54
C GLU A 326 13.84 -30.44 19.30
N ALA A 327 13.05 -29.95 18.33
CA ALA A 327 12.81 -30.65 17.07
C ALA A 327 14.10 -30.81 16.25
N ILE A 328 14.95 -29.77 16.18
CA ILE A 328 16.25 -29.84 15.48
C ILE A 328 17.17 -30.84 16.17
N SER A 329 17.27 -30.80 17.50
CA SER A 329 18.12 -31.69 18.28
C SER A 329 17.69 -33.16 18.16
N GLU A 330 16.39 -33.43 18.17
CA GLU A 330 15.87 -34.77 17.93
C GLU A 330 16.16 -35.23 16.50
N GLY A 331 15.98 -34.35 15.51
CA GLY A 331 16.37 -34.60 14.13
C GLY A 331 17.85 -34.96 13.99
N GLU A 332 18.74 -34.19 14.62
CA GLU A 332 20.19 -34.46 14.67
C GLU A 332 20.52 -35.82 15.30
N ARG A 333 19.89 -36.12 16.43
CA ARG A 333 20.09 -37.38 17.16
C ARG A 333 19.70 -38.58 16.29
N LEU A 334 18.55 -38.52 15.63
CA LEU A 334 18.08 -39.59 14.75
C LEU A 334 18.97 -39.75 13.50
N LEU A 335 19.43 -38.64 12.92
CA LEU A 335 20.31 -38.64 11.75
C LEU A 335 21.74 -39.12 12.04
N SER A 336 22.23 -38.98 13.27
CA SER A 336 23.58 -39.38 13.65
C SER A 336 23.88 -40.87 13.42
N ASN A 337 22.84 -41.71 13.39
CA ASN A 337 22.95 -43.16 13.19
C ASN A 337 22.73 -43.61 11.74
N LEU A 338 22.51 -42.67 10.81
CA LEU A 338 22.15 -42.98 9.42
C LEU A 338 23.23 -42.46 8.46
N GLU A 339 23.71 -43.35 7.61
CA GLU A 339 24.69 -43.06 6.55
C GLU A 339 24.13 -43.45 5.18
N GLY A 340 24.69 -42.86 4.12
CA GLY A 340 24.32 -43.14 2.73
C GLY A 340 23.47 -42.05 2.05
N HIS A 341 23.32 -42.15 0.73
CA HIS A 341 22.80 -41.10 -0.14
C HIS A 341 21.42 -40.56 0.26
N SER A 342 20.50 -41.44 0.67
CA SER A 342 19.15 -41.01 1.06
C SER A 342 19.13 -40.24 2.39
N SER A 343 20.13 -40.42 3.25
CA SER A 343 20.29 -39.64 4.50
C SER A 343 20.75 -38.21 4.23
N ASP A 344 21.48 -37.96 3.14
CA ASP A 344 21.96 -36.63 2.77
C ASP A 344 20.83 -35.66 2.42
N ASN A 345 19.77 -36.16 1.78
CA ASN A 345 18.58 -35.38 1.52
C ASN A 345 17.93 -34.88 2.83
N ILE A 346 17.87 -35.74 3.85
CA ILE A 346 17.31 -35.40 5.17
C ILE A 346 18.26 -34.44 5.91
N ARG A 347 19.60 -34.60 5.77
CA ARG A 347 20.57 -33.61 6.26
C ARG A 347 20.35 -32.23 5.64
N GLY A 348 20.03 -32.16 4.36
CA GLY A 348 19.70 -30.89 3.69
C GLY A 348 18.47 -30.20 4.29
N ILE A 349 17.44 -30.97 4.66
CA ILE A 349 16.25 -30.45 5.36
C ILE A 349 16.64 -29.94 6.75
N LEU A 350 17.44 -30.71 7.50
CA LEU A 350 17.92 -30.34 8.82
C LEU A 350 18.74 -29.05 8.79
N GLU A 351 19.67 -28.91 7.84
CA GLU A 351 20.45 -27.68 7.70
C GLU A 351 19.59 -26.49 7.28
N SER A 352 18.60 -26.69 6.44
CA SER A 352 17.63 -25.63 6.11
C SER A 352 16.83 -25.20 7.34
N ALA A 353 16.44 -26.13 8.21
CA ALA A 353 15.77 -25.83 9.48
C ALA A 353 16.67 -25.00 10.42
N LYS A 354 17.97 -25.32 10.51
CA LYS A 354 18.94 -24.53 11.28
C LYS A 354 19.12 -23.13 10.71
N GLN A 355 19.23 -23.01 9.39
CA GLN A 355 19.30 -21.69 8.72
C GLN A 355 18.07 -20.84 8.99
N SER A 356 16.87 -21.42 9.01
CA SER A 356 15.64 -20.71 9.40
C SER A 356 15.69 -20.23 10.85
N LEU A 357 16.23 -21.05 11.77
CA LEU A 357 16.40 -20.64 13.17
C LEU A 357 17.43 -19.50 13.31
N ASP A 358 18.54 -19.57 12.58
CA ASP A 358 19.56 -18.50 12.53
C ASP A 358 19.01 -17.19 11.93
N ALA A 359 18.05 -17.29 11.01
CA ALA A 359 17.30 -16.16 10.45
C ALA A 359 16.21 -15.63 11.39
N GLU A 360 16.12 -16.17 12.61
CA GLU A 360 15.12 -15.84 13.63
C GLU A 360 13.67 -16.17 13.24
N ASP A 361 13.49 -17.23 12.44
CA ASP A 361 12.19 -17.79 12.08
C ASP A 361 11.99 -19.19 12.71
N PRO A 362 11.69 -19.25 14.03
CA PRO A 362 11.52 -20.51 14.74
C PRO A 362 10.28 -21.30 14.28
N VAL A 363 9.28 -20.64 13.69
CA VAL A 363 8.06 -21.31 13.20
C VAL A 363 8.40 -22.19 12.01
N THR A 364 9.09 -21.63 11.02
CA THR A 364 9.54 -22.39 9.85
C THR A 364 10.55 -23.46 10.25
N ALA A 365 11.52 -23.11 11.11
CA ALA A 365 12.51 -24.06 11.61
C ALA A 365 11.85 -25.28 12.30
N LYS A 366 10.89 -25.05 13.20
CA LYS A 366 10.13 -26.10 13.88
C LYS A 366 9.38 -26.98 12.87
N SER A 367 8.66 -26.37 11.94
CA SER A 367 7.86 -27.10 10.94
C SER A 367 8.74 -28.06 10.12
N MET A 368 9.88 -27.59 9.64
CA MET A 368 10.84 -28.42 8.89
C MET A 368 11.41 -29.54 9.77
N ALA A 369 11.88 -29.21 10.97
CA ALA A 369 12.52 -30.17 11.86
C ALA A 369 11.54 -31.24 12.39
N SER A 370 10.30 -30.88 12.69
CA SER A 370 9.28 -31.82 13.21
C SER A 370 8.88 -32.92 12.22
N ASN A 371 9.13 -32.73 10.92
CA ASN A 371 8.85 -33.73 9.88
C ASN A 371 10.01 -34.72 9.66
N ILE A 372 11.22 -34.40 10.16
CA ILE A 372 12.42 -35.25 10.00
C ILE A 372 12.21 -36.67 10.54
N PRO A 373 11.61 -36.90 11.73
CA PRO A 373 11.35 -38.25 12.23
C PRO A 373 10.53 -39.10 11.26
N ASN A 374 9.50 -38.54 10.63
CA ASN A 374 8.65 -39.25 9.66
C ASN A 374 9.43 -39.60 8.37
N HIS A 375 10.30 -38.69 7.91
CA HIS A 375 11.17 -38.95 6.77
C HIS A 375 12.19 -40.05 7.08
N ILE A 376 12.72 -40.09 8.30
CA ILE A 376 13.62 -41.14 8.76
C ILE A 376 12.89 -42.48 8.86
N GLU A 377 11.69 -42.52 9.44
CA GLU A 377 10.89 -43.75 9.51
C GLU A 377 10.60 -44.32 8.11
N SER A 378 10.20 -43.44 7.18
CA SER A 378 9.99 -43.81 5.76
C SER A 378 11.27 -44.31 5.10
N LEU A 379 12.43 -43.77 5.48
CA LEU A 379 13.72 -44.23 4.97
C LEU A 379 14.08 -45.62 5.51
N THR A 380 13.85 -45.85 6.81
CA THR A 380 14.07 -47.16 7.45
C THR A 380 13.15 -48.23 6.88
N SER A 381 11.89 -47.90 6.57
CA SER A 381 10.98 -48.84 5.90
C SER A 381 11.48 -49.18 4.49
N LEU A 382 11.93 -48.19 3.71
CA LEU A 382 12.53 -48.42 2.39
C LEU A 382 13.80 -49.27 2.45
N GLN A 383 14.66 -49.05 3.45
CA GLN A 383 15.82 -49.89 3.71
C GLN A 383 15.41 -51.36 3.94
N SER A 384 14.43 -51.59 4.82
CA SER A 384 13.92 -52.93 5.11
C SER A 384 13.31 -53.61 3.88
N GLU A 385 12.53 -52.87 3.09
CA GLU A 385 11.93 -53.37 1.85
C GLU A 385 12.98 -53.70 0.79
N SER A 386 13.96 -52.82 0.61
CA SER A 386 15.08 -53.03 -0.33
C SER A 386 15.89 -54.26 0.05
N LEU A 387 16.16 -54.47 1.35
CA LEU A 387 16.86 -55.65 1.83
C LEU A 387 16.06 -56.94 1.55
N LYS A 388 14.76 -56.95 1.83
CA LYS A 388 13.88 -58.10 1.52
C LYS A 388 13.85 -58.42 0.03
N ALA A 389 13.71 -57.41 -0.82
CA ALA A 389 13.72 -57.59 -2.26
C ALA A 389 15.07 -58.17 -2.73
N LEU A 390 16.19 -57.70 -2.16
CA LEU A 390 17.53 -58.21 -2.46
C LEU A 390 17.68 -59.67 -2.04
N GLU A 391 17.24 -60.05 -0.84
CA GLU A 391 17.23 -61.44 -0.37
C GLU A 391 16.37 -62.36 -1.27
N GLU A 392 15.21 -61.86 -1.71
CA GLU A 392 14.32 -62.58 -2.63
C GLU A 392 14.94 -62.76 -4.03
N ALA A 393 15.60 -61.73 -4.54
CA ALA A 393 16.34 -61.77 -5.80
C ALA A 393 17.51 -62.77 -5.73
N GLU A 394 18.31 -62.72 -4.66
CA GLU A 394 19.41 -63.68 -4.42
C GLU A 394 18.90 -65.12 -4.33
N LYS A 395 17.75 -65.35 -3.70
CA LYS A 395 17.14 -66.68 -3.62
C LYS A 395 16.64 -67.15 -4.98
N SER A 396 16.04 -66.26 -5.76
CA SER A 396 15.46 -66.57 -7.08
C SER A 396 16.56 -66.94 -8.09
N ILE A 397 17.71 -66.29 -8.05
CA ILE A 397 18.81 -66.60 -8.98
C ILE A 397 19.41 -67.99 -8.75
N LYS A 398 19.31 -68.57 -7.55
CA LYS A 398 19.84 -69.92 -7.26
C LYS A 398 19.21 -71.03 -8.12
N SER A 399 18.04 -70.79 -8.71
CA SER A 399 17.39 -71.73 -9.64
C SER A 399 17.75 -71.53 -11.11
N LEU A 400 18.61 -70.55 -11.44
CA LEU A 400 19.06 -70.29 -12.81
C LEU A 400 20.38 -71.02 -13.12
N GLU A 401 20.55 -71.40 -14.39
CA GLU A 401 21.76 -72.02 -14.94
C GLU A 401 22.18 -71.32 -16.25
N GLY A 402 23.45 -71.46 -16.66
CA GLY A 402 23.96 -70.99 -17.96
C GLY A 402 24.26 -69.48 -18.05
N GLU A 403 24.18 -68.91 -19.25
CA GLU A 403 24.48 -67.49 -19.55
C GLU A 403 23.51 -66.52 -18.86
N SER A 404 22.29 -66.96 -18.57
CA SER A 404 21.33 -66.17 -17.80
C SER A 404 21.84 -65.87 -16.38
N LEU A 405 22.61 -66.78 -15.77
CA LEU A 405 23.12 -66.65 -14.41
C LEU A 405 24.17 -65.52 -14.29
N SER A 406 25.07 -65.37 -15.27
CA SER A 406 26.15 -64.38 -15.20
C SER A 406 25.64 -62.94 -15.20
N LYS A 407 24.66 -62.63 -16.07
CA LYS A 407 24.01 -61.32 -16.13
C LYS A 407 23.33 -60.95 -14.80
N HIS A 408 22.58 -61.89 -14.22
CA HIS A 408 21.86 -61.63 -12.97
C HIS A 408 22.80 -61.53 -11.75
N LEU A 409 23.95 -62.19 -11.77
CA LEU A 409 24.98 -62.03 -10.72
C LEU A 409 25.60 -60.62 -10.74
N GLU A 410 25.83 -60.04 -11.92
CA GLU A 410 26.28 -58.65 -12.04
C GLU A 410 25.22 -57.68 -11.52
N MET A 411 23.96 -57.86 -11.91
CA MET A 411 22.84 -57.05 -11.42
C MET A 411 22.63 -57.16 -9.90
N ILE A 412 22.81 -58.33 -9.28
CA ILE A 412 22.81 -58.47 -7.82
C ILE A 412 23.94 -57.67 -7.20
N SER A 413 25.14 -57.72 -7.78
CA SER A 413 26.28 -56.95 -7.28
C SER A 413 26.00 -55.44 -7.33
N GLU A 414 25.39 -54.95 -8.42
CA GLU A 414 24.96 -53.56 -8.54
C GLU A 414 23.87 -53.21 -7.52
N SER A 415 22.87 -54.08 -7.34
CA SER A 415 21.82 -53.90 -6.32
C SER A 415 22.38 -53.82 -4.90
N ARG A 416 23.35 -54.70 -4.56
CA ARG A 416 24.02 -54.70 -3.26
C ARG A 416 24.81 -53.43 -3.05
N LYS A 417 25.58 -53.01 -4.04
CA LYS A 417 26.33 -51.75 -3.99
C LYS A 417 25.38 -50.55 -3.77
N ALA A 418 24.28 -50.49 -4.52
CA ALA A 418 23.26 -49.44 -4.34
C ALA A 418 22.63 -49.47 -2.93
N HIS A 419 22.43 -50.66 -2.34
CA HIS A 419 21.94 -50.80 -0.97
C HIS A 419 22.96 -50.29 0.06
N GLU A 420 24.22 -50.69 -0.07
CA GLU A 420 25.33 -50.28 0.81
C GLU A 420 25.60 -48.76 0.73
N GLU A 421 25.44 -48.16 -0.46
CA GLU A 421 25.53 -46.71 -0.67
C GLU A 421 24.29 -45.94 -0.14
N GLY A 422 23.27 -46.64 0.37
CA GLY A 422 22.04 -46.06 0.92
C GLY A 422 21.04 -45.58 -0.14
N ASN A 423 21.14 -46.08 -1.39
CA ASN A 423 20.19 -45.85 -2.47
C ASN A 423 19.17 -47.00 -2.55
N TYR A 424 18.32 -47.08 -1.52
CA TYR A 424 17.33 -48.14 -1.36
C TYR A 424 16.32 -48.25 -2.52
N PRO A 425 15.80 -47.15 -3.11
CA PRO A 425 14.90 -47.25 -4.25
C PRO A 425 15.55 -47.91 -5.48
N LEU A 426 16.82 -47.57 -5.77
CA LEU A 426 17.56 -48.18 -6.88
C LEU A 426 17.81 -49.66 -6.62
N SER A 427 18.30 -50.01 -5.42
CA SER A 427 18.52 -51.41 -5.04
C SER A 427 17.24 -52.23 -5.15
N LYS A 428 16.13 -51.75 -4.57
CA LYS A 428 14.83 -52.43 -4.68
C LYS A 428 14.39 -52.60 -6.12
N GLY A 429 14.52 -51.55 -6.96
CA GLY A 429 14.15 -51.60 -8.36
C GLY A 429 14.94 -52.65 -9.17
N ILE A 430 16.25 -52.75 -8.95
CA ILE A 430 17.09 -53.78 -9.57
C ILE A 430 16.67 -55.17 -9.09
N SER A 431 16.49 -55.34 -7.77
CA SER A 431 16.08 -56.62 -7.18
C SER A 431 14.71 -57.10 -7.68
N ASP A 432 13.71 -56.22 -7.76
CA ASP A 432 12.38 -56.54 -8.28
C ASP A 432 12.45 -56.92 -9.78
N SER A 433 13.33 -56.26 -10.56
CA SER A 433 13.56 -56.62 -11.96
C SER A 433 14.14 -58.02 -12.10
N ILE A 434 15.11 -58.37 -11.26
CA ILE A 434 15.71 -59.72 -11.23
C ILE A 434 14.64 -60.77 -10.95
N VAL A 435 13.81 -60.57 -9.93
CA VAL A 435 12.76 -61.53 -9.57
C VAL A 435 11.78 -61.75 -10.72
N ARG A 436 11.40 -60.68 -11.43
CA ARG A 436 10.55 -60.76 -12.63
C ARG A 436 11.23 -61.53 -13.76
N ASP A 437 12.46 -61.16 -14.11
CA ASP A 437 13.22 -61.80 -15.18
C ASP A 437 13.42 -63.30 -14.91
N VAL A 438 13.76 -63.67 -13.66
CA VAL A 438 13.89 -65.09 -13.24
C VAL A 438 12.57 -65.84 -13.39
N ARG A 439 11.46 -65.22 -12.98
CA ARG A 439 10.13 -65.82 -13.10
C ARG A 439 9.75 -66.05 -14.55
N ASP A 440 9.96 -65.08 -15.41
CA ASP A 440 9.66 -65.18 -16.85
C ASP A 440 10.49 -66.30 -17.50
N ILE A 441 11.78 -66.39 -17.15
CA ILE A 441 12.65 -67.50 -17.59
C ILE A 441 12.11 -68.85 -17.10
N SER A 442 11.67 -68.95 -15.83
CA SER A 442 11.12 -70.19 -15.28
C SER A 442 9.80 -70.60 -15.94
N GLU A 443 8.91 -69.65 -16.21
CA GLU A 443 7.65 -69.90 -16.92
C GLU A 443 7.92 -70.38 -18.36
N SER A 444 8.80 -69.70 -19.09
CA SER A 444 9.26 -70.12 -20.43
C SER A 444 9.92 -71.50 -20.43
N SER A 445 10.76 -71.80 -19.43
CA SER A 445 11.41 -73.11 -19.30
C SER A 445 10.41 -74.24 -19.06
N ASN A 446 9.43 -74.01 -18.18
CA ASN A 446 8.36 -74.98 -17.91
C ASN A 446 7.49 -75.22 -19.13
N GLU A 447 7.13 -74.17 -19.87
CA GLU A 447 6.35 -74.26 -21.12
C GLU A 447 7.08 -75.11 -22.17
N VAL A 448 8.34 -74.75 -22.47
CA VAL A 448 9.18 -75.45 -23.45
C VAL A 448 9.43 -76.90 -23.03
N THR A 449 9.80 -77.15 -21.77
CA THR A 449 10.06 -78.50 -21.26
C THR A 449 8.80 -79.36 -21.33
N ARG A 450 7.63 -78.81 -21.01
CA ARG A 450 6.35 -79.52 -21.09
C ARG A 450 6.03 -79.89 -22.53
N ALA A 451 6.23 -78.98 -23.49
CA ALA A 451 5.99 -79.23 -24.90
C ALA A 451 6.96 -80.29 -25.45
N LEU A 452 8.26 -80.20 -25.13
CA LEU A 452 9.26 -81.18 -25.54
C LEU A 452 9.03 -82.57 -24.91
N ARG A 453 8.51 -82.67 -23.69
CA ARG A 453 8.08 -83.97 -23.12
C ARG A 453 6.92 -84.60 -23.90
N GLN A 454 6.08 -83.78 -24.51
CA GLN A 454 4.95 -84.22 -25.34
C GLN A 454 5.28 -84.16 -26.83
N ARG A 455 6.57 -84.13 -27.20
CA ARG A 455 7.04 -83.98 -28.58
C ARG A 455 6.36 -84.93 -29.55
N ASN A 456 6.32 -86.23 -29.23
CA ASN A 456 5.69 -87.22 -30.12
C ASN A 456 4.19 -86.95 -30.37
N LYS A 457 3.47 -86.38 -29.39
CA LYS A 457 2.07 -85.99 -29.55
C LYS A 457 1.95 -84.72 -30.40
N LEU A 458 2.87 -83.77 -30.22
CA LEU A 458 2.95 -82.57 -31.04
C LEU A 458 3.28 -82.92 -32.50
N GLU A 459 4.28 -83.78 -32.72
CA GLU A 459 4.67 -84.33 -34.03
C GLU A 459 3.51 -85.02 -34.74
N SER A 460 2.69 -85.81 -34.02
CA SER A 460 1.55 -86.54 -34.62
C SER A 460 0.46 -85.64 -35.19
N ARG A 461 0.43 -84.35 -34.82
CA ARG A 461 -0.54 -83.37 -35.30
C ARG A 461 -0.07 -82.65 -36.57
N PHE A 462 1.22 -82.71 -36.87
CA PHE A 462 1.77 -82.09 -38.07
C PHE A 462 1.66 -83.02 -39.30
N PRO A 463 1.61 -82.45 -40.51
CA PRO A 463 1.67 -83.21 -41.75
C PRO A 463 3.04 -83.86 -41.96
N LYS A 464 3.11 -84.87 -42.83
CA LYS A 464 4.33 -85.66 -43.08
C LYS A 464 5.51 -84.86 -43.64
N HIS A 465 5.25 -83.70 -44.23
CA HIS A 465 6.25 -82.83 -44.87
C HIS A 465 6.08 -81.38 -44.40
N GLY A 466 7.18 -80.66 -44.20
CA GLY A 466 7.19 -79.26 -43.78
C GLY A 466 8.50 -78.87 -43.08
N ASP A 467 8.70 -77.57 -42.84
CA ASP A 467 9.82 -76.99 -42.10
C ASP A 467 9.69 -77.09 -40.57
N TRP A 468 8.51 -77.52 -40.10
CA TRP A 468 8.18 -77.66 -38.68
C TRP A 468 9.14 -78.59 -37.91
N MET A 469 9.74 -79.59 -38.57
CA MET A 469 10.71 -80.50 -37.96
C MET A 469 12.01 -79.78 -37.58
N GLU A 470 12.54 -78.98 -38.51
CA GLU A 470 13.76 -78.18 -38.29
C GLU A 470 13.52 -77.13 -37.20
N ARG A 471 12.34 -76.50 -37.20
CA ARG A 471 11.95 -75.53 -36.17
C ARG A 471 11.81 -76.15 -34.78
N LEU A 472 11.27 -77.36 -34.69
CA LEU A 472 11.19 -78.10 -33.43
C LEU A 472 12.57 -78.52 -32.91
N ASP A 473 13.51 -78.86 -33.79
CA ASP A 473 14.90 -79.10 -33.44
C ASP A 473 15.61 -77.81 -32.99
N ILE A 474 15.30 -76.66 -33.59
CA ILE A 474 15.76 -75.34 -33.11
C ILE A 474 15.28 -75.08 -31.67
N VAL A 475 13.99 -75.34 -31.38
CA VAL A 475 13.45 -75.23 -30.00
C VAL A 475 14.21 -76.13 -29.04
N ALA A 476 14.51 -77.37 -29.43
CA ALA A 476 15.30 -78.30 -28.61
C ALA A 476 16.73 -77.78 -28.36
N ASN A 477 17.44 -77.34 -29.40
CA ASN A 477 18.80 -76.79 -29.29
C ASN A 477 18.86 -75.53 -28.41
N LEU A 478 17.87 -74.63 -28.54
CA LEU A 478 17.76 -73.43 -27.71
C LEU A 478 17.47 -73.80 -26.25
N SER A 479 16.68 -74.85 -26.00
CA SER A 479 16.43 -75.36 -24.64
C SER A 479 17.69 -75.96 -24.01
N GLU A 480 18.50 -76.70 -24.78
CA GLU A 480 19.78 -77.26 -24.33
C GLU A 480 20.80 -76.16 -24.01
N SER A 481 20.75 -75.05 -24.75
CA SER A 481 21.59 -73.86 -24.52
C SER A 481 21.06 -72.94 -23.41
N SER A 482 19.98 -73.33 -22.70
CA SER A 482 19.32 -72.54 -21.66
C SER A 482 18.77 -71.17 -22.13
N GLU A 483 18.52 -71.01 -23.43
CA GLU A 483 17.95 -69.80 -24.03
C GLU A 483 16.40 -69.86 -24.01
N TRP A 484 15.83 -70.01 -22.82
CA TRP A 484 14.41 -70.34 -22.61
C TRP A 484 13.43 -69.35 -23.24
N SER A 485 13.74 -68.05 -23.20
CA SER A 485 12.88 -67.02 -23.81
C SER A 485 12.77 -67.18 -25.33
N LYS A 486 13.90 -67.45 -26.02
CA LYS A 486 13.91 -67.67 -27.47
C LYS A 486 13.24 -68.99 -27.82
N ALA A 487 13.52 -70.06 -27.06
CA ALA A 487 12.89 -71.36 -27.25
C ALA A 487 11.36 -71.28 -27.09
N SER A 488 10.87 -70.55 -26.09
CA SER A 488 9.43 -70.36 -25.86
C SER A 488 8.77 -69.57 -26.98
N SER A 489 9.41 -68.49 -27.46
CA SER A 489 8.91 -67.71 -28.59
C SER A 489 8.81 -68.54 -29.87
N GLU A 490 9.83 -69.33 -30.18
CA GLU A 490 9.83 -70.19 -31.38
C GLU A 490 8.77 -71.30 -31.27
N LEU A 491 8.63 -71.91 -30.10
CA LEU A 491 7.60 -72.91 -29.82
C LEU A 491 6.17 -72.35 -29.93
N GLN A 492 5.93 -71.15 -29.42
CA GLN A 492 4.64 -70.47 -29.53
C GLN A 492 4.30 -70.14 -30.98
N SER A 493 5.27 -69.63 -31.75
CA SER A 493 5.09 -69.42 -33.19
C SER A 493 4.74 -70.72 -33.90
N LEU A 494 5.52 -71.79 -33.66
CA LEU A 494 5.29 -73.10 -34.27
C LEU A 494 3.91 -73.68 -33.91
N THR A 495 3.47 -73.50 -32.67
CA THR A 495 2.16 -73.99 -32.20
C THR A 495 1.01 -73.18 -32.81
N ASN A 496 1.18 -71.87 -32.99
CA ASN A 496 0.19 -71.03 -33.66
C ASN A 496 0.05 -71.42 -35.13
N ASP A 497 1.17 -71.66 -35.83
CA ASP A 497 1.16 -72.11 -37.22
C ASP A 497 0.43 -73.46 -37.36
N LEU A 498 0.65 -74.39 -36.42
CA LEU A 498 -0.08 -75.65 -36.36
C LEU A 498 -1.59 -75.45 -36.17
N GLN A 499 -2.00 -74.56 -35.27
CA GLN A 499 -3.43 -74.28 -35.04
C GLN A 499 -4.10 -73.70 -36.28
N LEU A 500 -3.41 -72.81 -37.01
CA LEU A 500 -3.91 -72.28 -38.28
C LEU A 500 -4.07 -73.40 -39.32
N LEU A 501 -3.06 -74.26 -39.45
CA LEU A 501 -3.11 -75.40 -40.36
C LEU A 501 -4.24 -76.38 -40.00
N GLU A 502 -4.44 -76.70 -38.72
CA GLU A 502 -5.53 -77.57 -38.27
C GLU A 502 -6.91 -76.99 -38.59
N ALA A 503 -7.08 -75.67 -38.45
CA ALA A 503 -8.30 -74.99 -38.85
C ALA A 503 -8.53 -75.07 -40.37
N GLU A 504 -7.49 -74.79 -41.17
CA GLU A 504 -7.54 -74.91 -42.62
C GLU A 504 -7.85 -76.35 -43.09
N LEU A 505 -7.27 -77.36 -42.44
CA LEU A 505 -7.54 -78.78 -42.71
C LEU A 505 -8.97 -79.16 -42.34
N SER A 506 -9.48 -78.64 -41.22
CA SER A 506 -10.88 -78.86 -40.81
C SER A 506 -11.84 -78.26 -41.85
N ASP A 507 -11.62 -77.00 -42.25
CA ASP A 507 -12.45 -76.31 -43.25
C ASP A 507 -12.41 -77.04 -44.61
N ALA A 508 -11.23 -77.48 -45.05
CA ALA A 508 -11.07 -78.25 -46.28
C ALA A 508 -11.74 -79.63 -46.18
N GLY A 509 -11.71 -80.28 -45.00
CA GLY A 509 -12.43 -81.52 -44.73
C GLY A 509 -13.95 -81.35 -44.87
N GLU A 510 -14.53 -80.29 -44.30
CA GLU A 510 -15.95 -79.98 -44.47
C GLU A 510 -16.33 -79.78 -45.95
N LEU A 511 -15.44 -79.16 -46.73
CA LEU A 511 -15.64 -78.98 -48.18
C LEU A 511 -15.56 -80.32 -48.93
N ILE A 512 -14.65 -81.22 -48.58
CA ILE A 512 -14.61 -82.58 -49.15
C ILE A 512 -15.92 -83.30 -48.85
N ASP A 513 -16.39 -83.28 -47.61
CA ASP A 513 -17.63 -83.94 -47.20
C ASP A 513 -18.84 -83.39 -47.97
N PHE A 514 -18.89 -82.07 -48.16
CA PHE A 514 -19.91 -81.43 -48.99
C PHE A 514 -19.86 -81.92 -50.44
N VAL A 515 -18.68 -81.88 -51.08
CA VAL A 515 -18.51 -82.33 -52.48
C VAL A 515 -18.83 -83.82 -52.64
N ASN A 516 -18.44 -84.66 -51.68
CA ASN A 516 -18.77 -86.09 -51.67
C ASN A 516 -20.29 -86.33 -51.56
N SER A 517 -21.00 -85.56 -50.74
CA SER A 517 -22.46 -85.64 -50.62
C SER A 517 -23.16 -85.24 -51.93
N GLU A 518 -22.69 -84.16 -52.56
CA GLU A 518 -23.19 -83.65 -53.84
C GLU A 518 -22.89 -84.63 -54.97
N TRP A 519 -21.70 -85.25 -54.97
CA TRP A 519 -21.31 -86.29 -55.92
C TRP A 519 -22.21 -87.52 -55.81
N SER A 520 -22.50 -87.99 -54.59
CA SER A 520 -23.38 -89.13 -54.35
C SER A 520 -24.79 -88.90 -54.89
N SER A 521 -25.33 -87.68 -54.71
CA SER A 521 -26.62 -87.26 -55.27
C SER A 521 -26.59 -87.19 -56.80
N LEU A 522 -25.54 -86.56 -57.36
CA LEU A 522 -25.36 -86.38 -58.79
C LEU A 522 -25.16 -87.70 -59.53
N SER A 523 -24.31 -88.59 -59.00
CA SER A 523 -24.03 -89.91 -59.60
C SER A 523 -25.30 -90.73 -59.72
N LYS A 524 -26.16 -90.77 -58.70
CA LYS A 524 -27.45 -91.48 -58.75
C LYS A 524 -28.35 -90.97 -59.88
N LYS A 525 -28.39 -89.66 -60.11
CA LYS A 525 -29.15 -89.05 -61.21
C LYS A 525 -28.53 -89.40 -62.58
N LEU A 526 -27.21 -89.35 -62.70
CA LEU A 526 -26.50 -89.73 -63.93
C LEU A 526 -26.70 -91.22 -64.27
N ASP A 527 -26.64 -92.11 -63.27
CA ASP A 527 -26.86 -93.55 -63.42
C ASP A 527 -28.29 -93.85 -63.93
N SER A 528 -29.30 -93.12 -63.41
CA SER A 528 -30.69 -93.25 -63.87
C SER A 528 -30.90 -92.86 -65.34
N ARG A 529 -30.00 -92.06 -65.92
CA ARG A 529 -30.03 -91.64 -67.34
C ARG A 529 -29.06 -92.43 -68.24
N GLY A 530 -28.40 -93.45 -67.71
CA GLY A 530 -27.48 -94.30 -68.47
C GLY A 530 -26.09 -93.69 -68.73
N ILE A 531 -25.71 -92.62 -68.02
CA ILE A 531 -24.35 -92.04 -68.10
C ILE A 531 -23.42 -92.83 -67.16
N GLY A 532 -22.72 -93.81 -67.73
CA GLY A 532 -21.79 -94.71 -67.03
C GLY A 532 -20.40 -94.10 -66.77
N ILE A 533 -19.53 -94.90 -66.14
CA ILE A 533 -18.15 -94.52 -65.77
C ILE A 533 -17.23 -94.22 -66.97
N GLU A 534 -17.63 -94.62 -68.18
CA GLU A 534 -16.89 -94.31 -69.41
C GLU A 534 -16.98 -92.83 -69.85
N ASP A 535 -17.89 -92.05 -69.25
CA ASP A 535 -17.95 -90.60 -69.46
C ASP A 535 -16.72 -89.90 -68.84
N SER A 536 -16.04 -89.08 -69.64
CA SER A 536 -14.78 -88.44 -69.25
C SER A 536 -14.93 -87.49 -68.07
N ASP A 537 -16.05 -86.77 -67.96
CA ASP A 537 -16.28 -85.83 -66.85
C ASP A 537 -16.65 -86.59 -65.56
N LYS A 538 -17.35 -87.73 -65.67
CA LYS A 538 -17.66 -88.61 -64.52
C LYS A 538 -16.39 -89.24 -63.93
N SER A 539 -15.52 -89.77 -64.78
CA SER A 539 -14.21 -90.30 -64.36
C SER A 539 -13.28 -89.21 -63.80
N SER A 540 -13.29 -88.02 -64.42
CA SER A 540 -12.49 -86.87 -63.96
C SER A 540 -12.93 -86.35 -62.59
N SER A 541 -14.24 -86.29 -62.32
CA SER A 541 -14.79 -85.86 -61.03
C SER A 541 -14.35 -86.80 -59.90
N LEU A 542 -14.53 -88.12 -60.10
CA LEU A 542 -14.08 -89.14 -59.12
C LEU A 542 -12.58 -89.10 -58.87
N ARG A 543 -11.79 -88.92 -59.94
CA ARG A 543 -10.34 -88.81 -59.82
C ARG A 543 -9.95 -87.55 -59.04
N ALA A 544 -10.57 -86.42 -59.32
CA ALA A 544 -10.29 -85.15 -58.64
C ALA A 544 -10.67 -85.18 -57.16
N ILE A 545 -11.82 -85.79 -56.81
CA ILE A 545 -12.22 -86.02 -55.41
C ILE A 545 -11.21 -86.91 -54.68
N SER A 546 -10.81 -88.03 -55.29
CA SER A 546 -9.83 -88.94 -54.67
C SER A 546 -8.44 -88.30 -54.53
N ILE A 547 -8.04 -87.43 -55.47
CA ILE A 547 -6.81 -86.64 -55.34
C ILE A 547 -6.96 -85.62 -54.21
N ALA A 548 -8.10 -84.93 -54.10
CA ALA A 548 -8.35 -83.98 -53.01
C ALA A 548 -8.30 -84.65 -51.64
N GLU A 549 -8.95 -85.81 -51.47
CA GLU A 549 -8.88 -86.62 -50.24
C GLU A 549 -7.44 -86.99 -49.88
N LYS A 550 -6.65 -87.42 -50.86
CA LYS A 550 -5.24 -87.75 -50.65
C LYS A 550 -4.39 -86.52 -50.28
N MET A 551 -4.61 -85.38 -50.94
CA MET A 551 -3.89 -84.14 -50.64
C MET A 551 -4.24 -83.61 -49.25
N LEU A 552 -5.50 -83.78 -48.81
CA LEU A 552 -5.92 -83.44 -47.44
C LEU A 552 -5.25 -84.35 -46.41
N GLU A 553 -5.15 -85.66 -46.67
CA GLU A 553 -4.41 -86.60 -45.81
C GLU A 553 -2.90 -86.30 -45.74
N GLU A 554 -2.33 -85.73 -46.81
CA GLU A 554 -0.93 -85.31 -46.87
C GLU A 554 -0.70 -83.93 -46.24
N GLY A 555 -1.77 -83.19 -45.91
CA GLY A 555 -1.73 -81.86 -45.29
C GLY A 555 -1.57 -80.70 -46.27
N ASP A 556 -1.68 -80.94 -47.58
CA ASP A 556 -1.60 -79.91 -48.63
C ASP A 556 -3.00 -79.35 -48.92
N VAL A 557 -3.42 -78.39 -48.09
CA VAL A 557 -4.72 -77.72 -48.20
C VAL A 557 -4.87 -77.02 -49.55
N GLN A 558 -3.82 -76.37 -50.07
CA GLN A 558 -3.90 -75.61 -51.32
C GLN A 558 -4.13 -76.53 -52.52
N SER A 559 -3.38 -77.64 -52.62
CA SER A 559 -3.59 -78.63 -53.67
C SER A 559 -4.94 -79.34 -53.51
N CYS A 560 -5.37 -79.61 -52.27
CA CYS A 560 -6.70 -80.15 -51.97
C CYS A 560 -7.82 -79.25 -52.51
N LEU A 561 -7.83 -77.96 -52.14
CA LEU A 561 -8.83 -76.99 -52.60
C LEU A 561 -8.84 -76.83 -54.12
N LYS A 562 -7.67 -76.87 -54.76
CA LYS A 562 -7.56 -76.85 -56.22
C LYS A 562 -8.21 -78.07 -56.86
N SER A 563 -7.93 -79.27 -56.35
CA SER A 563 -8.54 -80.51 -56.83
C SER A 563 -10.05 -80.56 -56.55
N LEU A 564 -10.53 -79.99 -55.44
CA LEU A 564 -11.96 -79.80 -55.20
C LEU A 564 -12.61 -78.86 -56.23
N GLY A 565 -11.94 -77.75 -56.59
CA GLY A 565 -12.43 -76.86 -57.65
C GLY A 565 -12.49 -77.54 -59.03
N GLU A 566 -11.54 -78.44 -59.32
CA GLU A 566 -11.57 -79.28 -60.52
C GLU A 566 -12.72 -80.30 -60.49
N ALA A 567 -12.97 -80.92 -59.33
CA ALA A 567 -14.10 -81.82 -59.12
C ALA A 567 -15.44 -81.11 -59.31
N ASP A 568 -15.64 -79.94 -58.67
CA ASP A 568 -16.87 -79.16 -58.78
C ASP A 568 -17.11 -78.69 -60.23
N SER A 569 -16.06 -78.23 -60.92
CA SER A 569 -16.15 -77.85 -62.33
C SER A 569 -16.60 -79.00 -63.24
N ALA A 570 -16.09 -80.21 -63.01
CA ALA A 570 -16.48 -81.40 -63.76
C ALA A 570 -17.92 -81.85 -63.38
N MET A 571 -18.29 -81.76 -62.10
CA MET A 571 -19.64 -82.02 -61.61
C MET A 571 -20.67 -81.05 -62.17
N GLU A 572 -20.34 -79.78 -62.30
CA GLU A 572 -21.22 -78.76 -62.89
C GLU A 572 -21.43 -79.00 -64.40
N ARG A 573 -20.39 -79.42 -65.14
CA ARG A 573 -20.57 -79.85 -66.55
C ARG A 573 -21.52 -81.05 -66.66
N LEU A 574 -21.44 -81.99 -65.73
CA LEU A 574 -22.36 -83.12 -65.65
C LEU A 574 -23.79 -82.68 -65.29
N ARG A 575 -23.95 -81.72 -64.35
CA ARG A 575 -25.25 -81.14 -64.00
C ARG A 575 -25.92 -80.45 -65.19
N ARG A 576 -25.17 -79.73 -66.01
CA ARG A 576 -25.71 -79.08 -67.23
C ARG A 576 -26.17 -80.05 -68.31
N ARG A 577 -25.73 -81.31 -68.26
CA ARG A 577 -26.17 -82.39 -69.14
C ARG A 577 -27.38 -83.15 -68.60
N LEU A 578 -27.70 -82.98 -67.30
CA LEU A 578 -28.96 -83.41 -66.70
C LEU A 578 -30.05 -82.37 -66.99
#